data_AF-A0A1G2W893-F1
#
_entry.id   AF-A0A1G2W893-F1
#
_cell.length_a   1.000
_cell.length_b   1.000
_cell.length_c   1.000
_cell.angle_alpha   90.00
_cell.angle_beta   90.00
_cell.angle_gamma   90.00
#
_symmetry.space_group_name_H-M   'P 1'
#
loop_
_entity.id
_entity.type
_entity.pdbx_description
1 polymer ?
#
loop_
_entity_poly.entity_id
_entity_poly.type
_entity_poly.pdbx_seq_one_letter_code
_entity_poly.pdbx_strand_id
1 'polypeptide(L)'
;MASLSLVAFEHELNRVLPLYDGGLREFIVDHESRGKERRQLGADTEINEAPLAAIEPLARLKGVRVHCRINAWCEDSHDEIERAIGSGASRIYLPMARGRGEVEAFLRAVDSRTETAILIETKAAVDGADQFGDLPLNAVFVGLNDLAISRGQKFIFTALRDGSIDRIRAAVPAIEFGFGGATCIDCGDPIPCRMLLGELAAHRGGFTFMRRSFRRDIVGRDIPSELARLQVAWLELLGRTDSKIERDRVELHTLIRSLEPA
;
A
#
# COMPACT_ATOMS: atom_id res chain seq x y z
N MET A 1 -17.65 -12.57 5.07
CA MET A 1 -16.77 -11.51 5.60
C MET A 1 -15.64 -11.32 4.61
N ALA A 2 -15.24 -10.07 4.32
CA ALA A 2 -14.24 -9.81 3.29
C ALA A 2 -12.84 -10.24 3.76
N SER A 3 -12.13 -11.00 2.92
CA SER A 3 -10.70 -11.28 3.10
C SER A 3 -9.88 -10.01 2.94
N LEU A 4 -8.72 -9.95 3.60
CA LEU A 4 -7.75 -8.86 3.41
C LEU A 4 -6.97 -9.11 2.12
N SER A 5 -6.96 -8.14 1.19
CA SER A 5 -6.05 -8.19 0.04
C SER A 5 -4.62 -7.86 0.48
N LEU A 6 -3.73 -8.84 0.31
CA LEU A 6 -2.31 -8.72 0.63
C LEU A 6 -1.53 -8.62 -0.68
N VAL A 7 -0.84 -7.50 -0.88
CA VAL A 7 -0.10 -7.23 -2.13
C VAL A 7 1.40 -7.19 -1.87
N ALA A 8 2.17 -8.04 -2.55
CA ALA A 8 3.63 -8.04 -2.41
C ALA A 8 4.33 -7.25 -3.53
N PHE A 9 5.30 -6.41 -3.15
CA PHE A 9 6.25 -5.81 -4.07
C PHE A 9 7.25 -6.87 -4.52
N GLU A 10 7.01 -7.48 -5.67
CA GLU A 10 7.86 -8.51 -6.23
C GLU A 10 7.65 -8.64 -7.74
N HIS A 11 8.74 -8.76 -8.49
CA HIS A 11 8.70 -8.88 -9.95
C HIS A 11 9.61 -10.00 -10.48
N GLU A 12 10.50 -10.55 -9.64
CA GLU A 12 11.36 -11.67 -10.03
C GLU A 12 10.61 -12.99 -9.84
N LEU A 13 10.42 -13.77 -10.91
CA LEU A 13 9.64 -15.02 -10.87
C LEU A 13 10.11 -16.00 -9.79
N ASN A 14 11.42 -16.15 -9.59
CA ASN A 14 11.98 -17.02 -8.55
C ASN A 14 11.57 -16.62 -7.12
N ARG A 15 11.23 -15.35 -6.89
CA ARG A 15 10.70 -14.84 -5.62
C ARG A 15 9.19 -14.83 -5.57
N VAL A 16 8.52 -14.61 -6.71
CA VAL A 16 7.05 -14.69 -6.83
C VAL A 16 6.56 -16.11 -6.60
N LEU A 17 7.19 -17.11 -7.21
CA LEU A 17 6.69 -18.49 -7.23
C LEU A 17 6.47 -19.08 -5.83
N PRO A 18 7.41 -18.99 -4.87
CA PRO A 18 7.16 -19.46 -3.51
C PRO A 18 5.97 -18.78 -2.82
N LEU A 19 5.77 -17.48 -3.05
CA LEU A 19 4.64 -16.74 -2.49
C LEU A 19 3.32 -17.12 -3.16
N TYR A 20 3.35 -17.29 -4.48
CA TYR A 20 2.23 -17.75 -5.29
C TYR A 20 1.80 -19.17 -4.90
N ASP A 21 2.73 -20.12 -4.82
CA ASP A 21 2.47 -21.48 -4.35
C ASP A 21 1.96 -21.46 -2.90
N GLY A 22 2.47 -20.51 -2.11
CA GLY A 22 2.02 -20.22 -0.76
C GLY A 22 0.58 -19.71 -0.63
N GLY A 23 -0.06 -19.28 -1.72
CA GLY A 23 -1.43 -18.78 -1.71
C GLY A 23 -1.57 -17.27 -1.91
N LEU A 24 -0.47 -16.51 -2.03
CA LEU A 24 -0.53 -15.09 -2.37
C LEU A 24 -0.97 -14.92 -3.82
N ARG A 25 -1.86 -13.95 -4.08
CA ARG A 25 -2.48 -13.76 -5.40
C ARG A 25 -2.31 -12.36 -5.97
N GLU A 26 -1.79 -11.41 -5.19
CA GLU A 26 -1.62 -10.04 -5.64
C GLU A 26 -0.15 -9.62 -5.52
N PHE A 27 0.39 -9.15 -6.63
CA PHE A 27 1.76 -8.67 -6.72
C PHE A 27 1.77 -7.30 -7.36
N ILE A 28 2.75 -6.48 -7.03
CA ILE A 28 2.95 -5.18 -7.65
C ILE A 28 4.37 -5.08 -8.22
N VAL A 29 4.43 -4.75 -9.51
CA VAL A 29 5.66 -4.40 -10.22
C VAL A 29 5.91 -2.91 -10.03
N ASP A 30 7.01 -2.58 -9.37
CA ASP A 30 7.38 -1.20 -9.04
C ASP A 30 8.28 -0.61 -10.12
N HIS A 31 7.68 0.10 -11.06
CA HIS A 31 8.40 0.79 -12.13
C HIS A 31 8.88 2.18 -11.72
N GLU A 32 8.33 2.74 -10.64
CA GLU A 32 8.71 4.07 -10.18
C GLU A 32 10.22 4.13 -9.86
N SER A 33 10.95 4.99 -10.55
CA SER A 33 12.39 5.22 -10.34
C SER A 33 12.73 6.71 -10.27
N ARG A 34 11.92 7.57 -10.88
CA ARG A 34 12.18 9.01 -11.00
C ARG A 34 12.18 9.72 -9.65
N GLY A 35 13.34 10.26 -9.29
CA GLY A 35 13.52 11.06 -8.09
C GLY A 35 13.41 10.28 -6.77
N LYS A 36 13.30 8.94 -6.79
CA LYS A 36 13.32 8.10 -5.59
C LYS A 36 14.63 8.27 -4.84
N GLU A 37 15.76 8.10 -5.52
CA GLU A 37 17.10 8.25 -4.93
C GLU A 37 17.29 9.59 -4.20
N ARG A 38 16.88 10.70 -4.83
CA ARG A 38 17.03 12.03 -4.24
C ARG A 38 16.08 12.24 -3.05
N ARG A 39 14.83 11.79 -3.15
CA ARG A 39 13.82 11.97 -2.09
C ARG A 39 14.09 11.07 -0.89
N GLN A 40 14.65 9.89 -1.13
CA GLN A 40 14.86 8.87 -0.11
C GLN A 40 16.32 8.80 0.36
N LEU A 41 17.14 9.79 -0.02
CA LEU A 41 18.53 9.92 0.41
C LEU A 41 18.60 10.00 1.95
N GLY A 42 19.22 9.01 2.59
CA GLY A 42 19.34 8.93 4.05
C GLY A 42 18.13 8.30 4.77
N ALA A 43 17.13 7.83 4.03
CA ALA A 43 16.05 6.99 4.55
C ALA A 43 16.35 5.51 4.24
N ASP A 44 16.03 4.60 5.18
CA ASP A 44 16.06 3.16 4.92
C ASP A 44 14.94 2.84 3.91
N THR A 45 15.28 2.79 2.62
CA THR A 45 14.36 2.60 1.51
C THR A 45 14.90 1.60 0.51
N GLU A 46 14.00 0.87 -0.15
CA GLU A 46 14.33 -0.16 -1.14
C GLU A 46 14.10 0.44 -2.54
N ILE A 47 15.18 0.61 -3.30
CA ILE A 47 15.15 1.06 -4.69
C ILE A 47 15.14 -0.19 -5.57
N ASN A 48 13.96 -0.73 -5.84
CA ASN A 48 13.78 -1.81 -6.80
C ASN A 48 13.06 -1.24 -8.02
N GLU A 49 13.83 -0.84 -9.03
CA GLU A 49 13.25 -0.51 -10.34
C GLU A 49 13.00 -1.80 -11.12
N ALA A 50 11.73 -2.09 -11.37
CA ALA A 50 11.33 -3.21 -12.20
C ALA A 50 10.99 -2.73 -13.63
N PRO A 51 11.44 -3.43 -14.67
CA PRO A 51 10.97 -3.15 -16.02
C PRO A 51 9.48 -3.50 -16.14
N LEU A 52 8.69 -2.67 -16.84
CA LEU A 52 7.26 -2.96 -17.09
C LEU A 52 7.03 -4.33 -17.75
N ALA A 53 8.00 -4.82 -18.53
CA ALA A 53 7.96 -6.15 -19.13
C ALA A 53 7.92 -7.30 -18.10
N ALA A 54 8.29 -7.05 -16.84
CA ALA A 54 8.17 -8.04 -15.76
C ALA A 54 6.70 -8.33 -15.37
N ILE A 55 5.74 -7.50 -15.78
CA ILE A 55 4.31 -7.74 -15.54
C ILE A 55 3.84 -8.99 -16.31
N GLU A 56 4.25 -9.14 -17.57
CA GLU A 56 3.70 -10.17 -18.46
C GLU A 56 3.92 -11.61 -17.96
N PRO A 57 5.12 -12.02 -17.52
CA PRO A 57 5.32 -13.37 -16.98
C PRO A 57 4.47 -13.65 -15.73
N LEU A 58 4.29 -12.66 -14.85
CA LEU A 58 3.46 -12.78 -13.65
C LEU A 58 1.97 -12.86 -14.00
N ALA A 59 1.52 -12.06 -14.98
CA ALA A 59 0.12 -12.01 -15.40
C ALA A 59 -0.35 -13.32 -16.06
N ARG A 60 0.58 -14.17 -16.52
CA ARG A 60 0.29 -15.52 -17.02
C ARG A 60 0.01 -16.53 -15.91
N LEU A 61 0.31 -16.23 -14.64
CA LEU A 61 0.02 -17.11 -13.51
C LEU A 61 -1.49 -17.12 -13.25
N LYS A 62 -2.06 -18.32 -13.14
CA LYS A 62 -3.51 -18.49 -13.01
C LYS A 62 -4.02 -17.88 -11.70
N GLY A 63 -5.00 -16.97 -11.81
CA GLY A 63 -5.66 -16.35 -10.66
C GLY A 63 -4.80 -15.32 -9.93
N VAL A 64 -3.68 -14.89 -10.52
CA VAL A 64 -2.86 -13.79 -10.02
C VAL A 64 -3.37 -12.47 -10.59
N ARG A 65 -3.40 -11.44 -9.76
CA ARG A 65 -3.56 -10.04 -10.17
C ARG A 65 -2.22 -9.36 -10.05
N VAL A 66 -1.76 -8.78 -11.15
CA VAL A 66 -0.48 -8.06 -11.18
C VAL A 66 -0.77 -6.59 -11.32
N HIS A 67 -0.34 -5.82 -10.35
CA HIS A 67 -0.48 -4.37 -10.34
C HIS A 67 0.82 -3.72 -10.80
N CYS A 68 0.75 -2.46 -11.20
CA CYS A 68 1.92 -1.67 -11.57
C CYS A 68 1.92 -0.34 -10.81
N ARG A 69 3.05 0.01 -10.19
CA ARG A 69 3.29 1.38 -9.75
C ARG A 69 4.14 2.08 -10.80
N ILE A 70 3.57 3.08 -11.46
CA ILE A 70 4.24 3.89 -12.48
C ILE A 70 5.02 5.05 -11.84
N ASN A 71 5.70 5.87 -12.63
CA ASN A 71 6.29 7.10 -12.09
C ASN A 71 5.21 8.14 -11.72
N ALA A 72 5.57 9.10 -10.87
CA ALA A 72 4.73 10.27 -10.65
C ALA A 72 4.41 10.95 -11.99
N TRP A 73 3.23 11.57 -12.10
CA TRP A 73 2.72 12.10 -13.36
C TRP A 73 3.75 12.99 -14.08
N CYS A 74 4.08 12.63 -15.33
CA CYS A 74 5.07 13.27 -16.17
C CYS A 74 4.79 13.03 -17.66
N GLU A 75 5.66 13.52 -18.55
CA GLU A 75 5.49 13.40 -20.00
C GLU A 75 5.43 11.95 -20.51
N ASP A 76 6.15 11.03 -19.84
CA ASP A 76 6.17 9.61 -20.20
C ASP A 76 5.00 8.81 -19.61
N SER A 77 4.14 9.42 -18.79
CA SER A 77 3.08 8.68 -18.08
C SER A 77 2.12 7.98 -19.04
N HIS A 78 1.83 8.55 -20.21
CA HIS A 78 1.00 7.89 -21.22
C HIS A 78 1.64 6.58 -21.71
N ASP A 79 2.93 6.62 -22.06
CA ASP A 79 3.65 5.44 -22.55
C ASP A 79 3.81 4.38 -21.45
N GLU A 80 4.06 4.79 -20.20
CA GLU A 80 4.12 3.88 -19.04
C GLU A 80 2.77 3.16 -18.83
N ILE A 81 1.65 3.90 -18.92
CA ILE A 81 0.30 3.36 -18.78
C ILE A 81 -0.03 2.39 -19.90
N GLU A 82 0.23 2.74 -21.16
CA GLU A 82 -0.01 1.86 -22.31
C GLU A 82 0.78 0.56 -22.20
N ARG A 83 2.06 0.65 -21.82
CA ARG A 83 2.93 -0.53 -21.65
C ARG A 83 2.49 -1.40 -20.48
N ALA A 84 2.07 -0.80 -19.36
CA ALA A 84 1.57 -1.53 -18.20
C ALA A 84 0.27 -2.28 -18.53
N ILE A 85 -0.70 -1.61 -19.18
CA ILE A 85 -1.95 -2.21 -19.64
C ILE A 85 -1.67 -3.32 -20.66
N GLY A 86 -0.84 -3.05 -21.67
CA GLY A 86 -0.47 -4.01 -22.70
C GLY A 86 0.25 -5.25 -22.15
N SER A 87 0.93 -5.13 -21.02
CA SER A 87 1.60 -6.23 -20.31
C SER A 87 0.67 -6.99 -19.35
N GLY A 88 -0.59 -6.55 -19.18
CA GLY A 88 -1.61 -7.23 -18.38
C GLY A 88 -1.79 -6.71 -16.95
N ALA A 89 -1.42 -5.46 -16.67
CA ALA A 89 -1.64 -4.86 -15.34
C ALA A 89 -3.15 -4.83 -14.99
N SER A 90 -3.50 -5.37 -13.83
CA SER A 90 -4.85 -5.42 -13.25
C SER A 90 -5.24 -4.14 -12.50
N ARG A 91 -4.25 -3.36 -12.05
CA ARG A 91 -4.40 -2.04 -11.43
C ARG A 91 -3.13 -1.22 -11.65
N ILE A 92 -3.28 0.07 -11.91
CA ILE A 92 -2.18 1.03 -11.96
C ILE A 92 -2.24 1.95 -10.75
N TYR A 93 -1.12 2.06 -10.03
CA TYR A 93 -0.92 2.97 -8.91
C TYR A 93 -0.14 4.20 -9.39
N LEU A 94 -0.75 5.38 -9.30
CA LEU A 94 -0.09 6.67 -9.49
C LEU A 94 0.51 7.12 -8.15
N PRO A 95 1.86 7.14 -8.01
CA PRO A 95 2.49 7.61 -6.79
C PRO A 95 2.48 9.13 -6.69
N MET A 96 2.73 9.64 -5.48
CA MET A 96 2.94 11.06 -5.24
C MET A 96 1.80 11.96 -5.75
N ALA A 97 0.55 11.50 -5.65
CA ALA A 97 -0.60 12.27 -6.13
C ALA A 97 -0.69 13.62 -5.40
N ARG A 98 -0.59 14.73 -6.12
CA ARG A 98 -0.49 16.11 -5.63
C ARG A 98 -1.79 16.87 -5.74
N GLY A 99 -2.59 16.58 -6.75
CA GLY A 99 -3.80 17.36 -7.00
C GLY A 99 -4.75 16.75 -8.03
N ARG A 100 -5.97 17.27 -8.07
CA ARG A 100 -7.06 16.76 -8.90
C ARG A 100 -6.70 16.70 -10.38
N GLY A 101 -6.09 17.75 -10.93
CA GLY A 101 -5.83 17.86 -12.36
C GLY A 101 -4.92 16.74 -12.91
N GLU A 102 -3.88 16.35 -12.18
CA GLU A 102 -3.02 15.22 -12.59
C GLU A 102 -3.72 13.88 -12.40
N VAL A 103 -4.54 13.69 -11.36
CA VAL A 103 -5.31 12.46 -11.16
C VAL A 103 -6.37 12.30 -12.26
N GLU A 104 -7.02 13.38 -12.67
CA GLU A 104 -7.94 13.35 -13.82
C GLU A 104 -7.23 13.04 -15.13
N ALA A 105 -6.01 13.56 -15.33
CA ALA A 105 -5.20 13.23 -16.50
C ALA A 105 -4.81 11.75 -16.51
N PHE A 106 -4.41 11.21 -15.35
CA PHE A 106 -4.16 9.80 -15.15
C PHE A 106 -5.39 8.93 -15.43
N LEU A 107 -6.55 9.28 -14.88
CA LEU A 107 -7.81 8.56 -15.12
C LEU A 107 -8.19 8.56 -16.61
N ARG A 108 -8.07 9.70 -17.29
CA ARG A 108 -8.29 9.79 -18.75
C ARG A 108 -7.28 8.96 -19.54
N ALA A 109 -6.03 8.93 -19.11
CA ALA A 109 -5.00 8.11 -19.75
C ALA A 109 -5.27 6.62 -19.57
N VAL A 110 -5.78 6.16 -18.41
CA VAL A 110 -6.16 4.75 -18.22
C VAL A 110 -7.46 4.40 -18.96
N ASP A 111 -8.39 5.35 -19.09
CA ASP A 111 -9.65 5.20 -19.83
C ASP A 111 -10.46 3.97 -19.41
N SER A 112 -10.51 3.71 -18.10
CA SER A 112 -11.22 2.57 -17.49
C SER A 112 -10.81 1.17 -18.00
N ARG A 113 -9.68 1.04 -18.72
CA ARG A 113 -9.17 -0.24 -19.25
C ARG A 113 -8.60 -1.16 -18.18
N THR A 114 -8.23 -0.61 -17.03
CA THR A 114 -7.78 -1.34 -15.84
C THR A 114 -8.12 -0.53 -14.59
N GLU A 115 -7.98 -1.13 -13.40
CA GLU A 115 -8.26 -0.42 -12.16
C GLU A 115 -7.24 0.70 -11.90
N THR A 116 -7.69 1.76 -11.25
CA THR A 116 -6.87 2.94 -10.93
C THR A 116 -6.77 3.15 -9.43
N ALA A 117 -5.55 3.41 -8.98
CA ALA A 117 -5.27 3.75 -7.60
C ALA A 117 -4.30 4.92 -7.51
N ILE A 118 -4.44 5.72 -6.46
CA ILE A 118 -3.48 6.78 -6.13
C ILE A 118 -2.82 6.51 -4.78
N LEU A 119 -1.61 7.02 -4.63
CA LEU A 119 -0.90 7.04 -3.35
C LEU A 119 -0.93 8.46 -2.76
N ILE A 120 -1.47 8.59 -1.55
CA ILE A 120 -1.40 9.81 -0.75
C ILE A 120 -0.14 9.75 0.12
N GLU A 121 0.87 10.50 -0.33
CA GLU A 121 2.26 10.38 0.15
C GLU A 121 2.89 11.72 0.51
N THR A 122 2.13 12.82 0.44
CA THR A 122 2.65 14.16 0.74
C THR A 122 1.76 14.91 1.71
N LYS A 123 2.34 15.86 2.45
CA LYS A 123 1.55 16.75 3.32
C LYS A 123 0.45 17.47 2.53
N ALA A 124 0.77 17.98 1.34
CA ALA A 124 -0.20 18.66 0.48
C ALA A 124 -1.37 17.74 0.07
N ALA A 125 -1.08 16.48 -0.26
CA ALA A 125 -2.10 15.50 -0.62
C ALA A 125 -3.01 15.12 0.57
N VAL A 126 -2.47 15.08 1.79
CA VAL A 126 -3.27 14.89 3.02
C VAL A 126 -4.16 16.10 3.28
N ASP A 127 -3.63 17.31 3.15
CA ASP A 127 -4.36 18.55 3.42
C ASP A 127 -5.48 18.79 2.40
N GLY A 128 -5.32 18.33 1.16
CA GLY A 128 -6.31 18.42 0.07
C GLY A 128 -6.90 17.08 -0.34
N ALA A 129 -7.09 16.12 0.57
CA ALA A 129 -7.59 14.79 0.22
C ALA A 129 -9.04 14.78 -0.32
N ASP A 130 -9.83 15.80 0.03
CA ASP A 130 -11.22 16.00 -0.39
C ASP A 130 -11.37 16.12 -1.91
N GLN A 131 -10.36 16.66 -2.59
CA GLN A 131 -10.37 16.83 -4.05
C GLN A 131 -10.41 15.52 -4.85
N PHE A 132 -10.18 14.37 -4.18
CA PHE A 132 -10.16 13.04 -4.78
C PHE A 132 -11.44 12.23 -4.53
N GLY A 133 -12.28 12.62 -3.57
CA GLY A 133 -13.38 11.80 -3.06
C GLY A 133 -14.51 11.50 -4.06
N ASP A 134 -14.67 12.36 -5.06
CA ASP A 134 -15.66 12.25 -6.15
C ASP A 134 -15.06 11.70 -7.45
N LEU A 135 -13.75 11.47 -7.50
CA LEU A 135 -13.09 10.90 -8.68
C LEU A 135 -13.38 9.39 -8.77
N PRO A 136 -13.52 8.83 -9.99
CA PRO A 136 -13.81 7.42 -10.21
C PRO A 136 -12.58 6.51 -9.99
N LEU A 137 -11.95 6.63 -8.83
CA LEU A 137 -10.82 5.82 -8.40
C LEU A 137 -11.29 4.48 -7.83
N ASN A 138 -10.56 3.41 -8.12
CA ASN A 138 -10.83 2.12 -7.51
C ASN A 138 -10.25 2.04 -6.10
N ALA A 139 -9.07 2.61 -5.87
CA ALA A 139 -8.42 2.56 -4.55
C ALA A 139 -7.58 3.81 -4.22
N VAL A 140 -7.42 4.05 -2.92
CA VAL A 140 -6.50 5.04 -2.34
C VAL A 140 -5.64 4.32 -1.32
N PHE A 141 -4.32 4.51 -1.41
CA PHE A 141 -3.39 3.99 -0.42
C PHE A 141 -2.58 5.12 0.22
N VAL A 142 -2.40 5.10 1.55
CA VAL A 142 -1.57 6.10 2.25
C VAL A 142 -0.16 5.55 2.45
N GLY A 143 0.80 6.10 1.70
CA GLY A 143 2.22 5.74 1.80
C GLY A 143 2.88 6.43 2.98
N LEU A 144 3.02 5.71 4.10
CA LEU A 144 3.54 6.26 5.36
C LEU A 144 5.00 6.73 5.28
N ASN A 145 5.85 6.03 4.51
CA ASN A 145 7.27 6.37 4.38
C ASN A 145 7.44 7.71 3.67
N ASP A 146 6.90 7.85 2.46
CA ASP A 146 6.99 9.09 1.69
C ASP A 146 6.26 10.24 2.37
N LEU A 147 5.16 9.97 3.10
CA LEU A 147 4.47 10.99 3.88
C LEU A 147 5.36 11.56 5.01
N ALA A 148 6.09 10.70 5.71
CA ALA A 148 7.04 11.13 6.73
C ALA A 148 8.18 11.95 6.12
N ILE A 149 8.74 11.50 4.99
CA ILE A 149 9.75 12.24 4.22
C ILE A 149 9.21 13.62 3.81
N SER A 150 8.00 13.68 3.25
CA SER A 150 7.34 14.93 2.85
C SER A 150 7.13 15.90 4.01
N ARG A 151 7.08 15.41 5.25
CA ARG A 151 6.91 16.22 6.47
C ARG A 151 8.24 16.55 7.15
N GLY A 152 9.36 16.06 6.64
CA GLY A 152 10.66 16.14 7.32
C GLY A 152 10.69 15.34 8.63
N GLN A 153 9.82 14.35 8.79
CA GLN A 153 9.71 13.51 9.98
C GLN A 153 10.58 12.26 9.81
N LYS A 154 11.31 11.90 10.87
CA LYS A 154 12.10 10.64 10.90
C LYS A 154 11.25 9.42 11.23
N PHE A 155 10.14 9.62 11.94
CA PHE A 155 9.28 8.54 12.42
C PHE A 155 8.08 8.35 11.48
N ILE A 156 7.98 7.17 10.85
CA ILE A 156 7.02 6.95 9.76
C ILE A 156 5.57 6.80 10.21
N PHE A 157 5.34 6.45 11.48
CA PHE A 157 4.00 6.12 11.99
C PHE A 157 3.27 7.30 12.62
N THR A 158 3.84 8.51 12.60
CA THR A 158 3.21 9.72 13.16
C THR A 158 1.81 9.96 12.58
N ALA A 159 1.63 9.66 11.28
CA ALA A 159 0.35 9.80 10.58
C ALA A 159 -0.79 8.96 11.16
N LEU A 160 -0.48 7.86 11.86
CA LEU A 160 -1.48 7.01 12.52
C LEU A 160 -2.06 7.67 13.78
N ARG A 161 -1.34 8.64 14.39
CA ARG A 161 -1.73 9.27 15.66
C ARG A 161 -2.21 10.71 15.50
N ASP A 162 -1.77 11.42 14.46
CA ASP A 162 -2.02 12.86 14.27
C ASP A 162 -3.32 13.19 13.52
N GLY A 163 -4.20 12.20 13.36
CA GLY A 163 -5.48 12.30 12.65
C GLY A 163 -5.37 12.34 11.13
N SER A 164 -4.18 12.11 10.54
CA SER A 164 -4.03 12.11 9.08
C SER A 164 -4.82 11.01 8.41
N ILE A 165 -4.79 9.78 8.95
CA ILE A 165 -5.56 8.67 8.37
C ILE A 165 -7.06 8.93 8.50
N ASP A 166 -7.54 9.40 9.64
CA ASP A 166 -8.97 9.73 9.84
C ASP A 166 -9.42 10.79 8.82
N ARG A 167 -8.64 11.86 8.62
CA ARG A 167 -8.94 12.93 7.63
C ARG A 167 -9.03 12.38 6.21
N ILE A 168 -8.05 11.59 5.79
CA ILE A 168 -8.04 10.99 4.45
C ILE A 168 -9.25 10.06 4.28
N ARG A 169 -9.49 9.18 5.25
CA ARG A 169 -10.60 8.22 5.18
C ARG A 169 -11.95 8.93 5.09
N ALA A 170 -12.14 10.02 5.82
CA ALA A 170 -13.34 10.85 5.75
C ALA A 170 -13.50 11.55 4.39
N ALA A 171 -12.41 11.89 3.73
CA ALA A 171 -12.40 12.53 2.41
C ALA A 171 -12.73 11.55 1.26
N VAL A 172 -12.40 10.26 1.39
CA VAL A 172 -12.60 9.25 0.34
C VAL A 172 -13.52 8.08 0.77
N PRO A 173 -14.72 8.35 1.34
CA PRO A 173 -15.51 7.36 2.08
C PRO A 173 -16.07 6.21 1.23
N ALA A 174 -16.16 6.38 -0.09
CA ALA A 174 -16.65 5.38 -1.04
C ALA A 174 -15.53 4.59 -1.75
N ILE A 175 -14.27 5.02 -1.64
CA ILE A 175 -13.14 4.43 -2.36
C ILE A 175 -12.47 3.36 -1.49
N GLU A 176 -12.04 2.25 -2.10
CA GLU A 176 -11.26 1.19 -1.44
C GLU A 176 -10.00 1.79 -0.80
N PHE A 177 -9.68 1.37 0.42
CA PHE A 177 -8.66 2.05 1.22
C PHE A 177 -7.65 1.11 1.82
N GLY A 178 -6.40 1.56 1.82
CA GLY A 178 -5.28 0.86 2.40
C GLY A 178 -4.25 1.83 2.97
N PHE A 179 -3.49 1.35 3.94
CA PHE A 179 -2.29 2.01 4.42
C PHE A 179 -1.42 1.02 5.19
N GLY A 180 -0.25 1.48 5.61
CA GLY A 180 0.64 0.72 6.47
C GLY A 180 1.25 -0.48 5.73
N GLY A 181 1.31 -1.62 6.41
CA GLY A 181 1.76 -2.86 5.79
C GLY A 181 1.63 -4.07 6.69
N ALA A 182 1.54 -5.25 6.08
CA ALA A 182 1.48 -6.54 6.74
C ALA A 182 2.82 -7.29 6.68
N THR A 183 3.13 -8.03 7.72
CA THR A 183 4.16 -9.09 7.75
C THR A 183 3.56 -10.29 8.49
N CYS A 184 4.35 -11.29 8.90
CA CYS A 184 3.88 -12.35 9.80
C CYS A 184 3.15 -11.74 11.01
N ILE A 185 2.01 -12.32 11.40
CA ILE A 185 1.07 -11.66 12.33
C ILE A 185 1.68 -11.38 13.72
N ASP A 186 2.61 -12.23 14.14
CA ASP A 186 3.38 -12.17 15.40
C ASP A 186 4.71 -11.42 15.26
N CYS A 187 4.97 -10.82 14.09
CA CYS A 187 6.13 -9.98 13.81
C CYS A 187 5.70 -8.51 13.62
N GLY A 188 6.62 -7.70 13.11
CA GLY A 188 6.43 -6.28 12.86
C GLY A 188 7.21 -5.44 13.85
N ASP A 189 8.12 -4.65 13.31
CA ASP A 189 8.97 -3.71 14.03
C ASP A 189 8.98 -2.38 13.28
N PRO A 190 8.97 -1.23 13.97
CA PRO A 190 8.78 -1.05 15.41
C PRO A 190 7.31 -1.16 15.86
N ILE A 191 6.36 -1.22 14.91
CA ILE A 191 4.93 -1.42 15.22
C ILE A 191 4.52 -2.86 14.85
N PRO A 192 3.98 -3.64 15.80
CA PRO A 192 3.50 -5.00 15.55
C PRO A 192 2.49 -5.07 14.40
N CYS A 193 2.55 -6.15 13.62
CA CYS A 193 1.68 -6.37 12.45
C CYS A 193 0.21 -6.29 12.85
N ARG A 194 -0.17 -7.00 13.92
CA ARG A 194 -1.55 -7.04 14.43
C ARG A 194 -2.10 -5.66 14.79
N MET A 195 -1.27 -4.75 15.31
CA MET A 195 -1.71 -3.39 15.66
C MET A 195 -1.99 -2.55 14.41
N LEU A 196 -1.13 -2.62 13.38
CA LEU A 196 -1.40 -1.93 12.11
C LEU A 196 -2.63 -2.49 11.40
N LEU A 197 -2.81 -3.81 11.38
CA LEU A 197 -4.02 -4.42 10.81
C LEU A 197 -5.27 -4.03 11.61
N GLY A 198 -5.13 -3.88 12.93
CA GLY A 198 -6.21 -3.38 13.78
C GLY A 198 -6.63 -1.95 13.43
N GLU A 199 -5.66 -1.07 13.20
CA GLU A 199 -5.95 0.30 12.78
C GLU A 199 -6.54 0.35 11.36
N LEU A 200 -6.05 -0.50 10.45
CA LEU A 200 -6.59 -0.64 9.10
C LEU A 200 -8.06 -1.08 9.13
N ALA A 201 -8.38 -2.10 9.94
CA ALA A 201 -9.75 -2.58 10.13
C ALA A 201 -10.66 -1.50 10.72
N ALA A 202 -10.18 -0.70 11.68
CA ALA A 202 -10.94 0.41 12.26
C ALA A 202 -11.34 1.47 11.21
N HIS A 203 -10.51 1.63 10.18
CA HIS A 203 -10.75 2.52 9.04
C HIS A 203 -11.49 1.85 7.88
N ARG A 204 -12.02 0.64 8.06
CA ARG A 204 -12.70 -0.13 6.99
C ARG A 204 -11.79 -0.33 5.76
N GLY A 205 -10.49 -0.45 5.98
CA GLY A 205 -9.55 -0.76 4.90
C GLY A 205 -9.78 -2.17 4.36
N GLY A 206 -9.48 -2.37 3.07
CA GLY A 206 -9.69 -3.64 2.37
C GLY A 206 -8.40 -4.32 1.90
N PHE A 207 -7.31 -3.56 1.81
CA PHE A 207 -6.03 -4.06 1.33
C PHE A 207 -4.85 -3.41 2.03
N THR A 208 -3.71 -4.08 2.00
CA THR A 208 -2.43 -3.52 2.43
C THR A 208 -1.26 -4.13 1.68
N PHE A 209 -0.11 -3.50 1.79
CA PHE A 209 1.12 -3.97 1.17
C PHE A 209 1.93 -4.85 2.13
N MET A 210 2.58 -5.88 1.61
CA MET A 210 3.54 -6.64 2.39
C MET A 210 4.74 -5.76 2.72
N ARG A 211 5.10 -5.68 4.00
CA ARG A 211 6.27 -4.93 4.45
C ARG A 211 7.53 -5.57 3.90
N ARG A 212 8.58 -4.76 3.73
CA ARG A 212 9.94 -5.24 3.40
C ARG A 212 10.43 -6.31 4.37
N SER A 213 10.08 -6.17 5.66
CA SER A 213 10.44 -7.14 6.70
C SER A 213 9.83 -8.51 6.47
N PHE A 214 8.74 -8.64 5.70
CA PHE A 214 8.09 -9.92 5.44
C PHE A 214 9.04 -10.97 4.86
N ARG A 215 9.92 -10.56 3.93
CA ARG A 215 10.93 -11.48 3.35
C ARG A 215 11.85 -12.08 4.40
N ARG A 216 12.19 -11.33 5.45
CA ARG A 216 12.99 -11.81 6.59
C ARG A 216 12.12 -12.63 7.54
N ASP A 217 10.93 -12.11 7.86
CA ASP A 217 10.04 -12.67 8.87
C ASP A 217 9.45 -14.03 8.45
N ILE A 218 9.41 -14.32 7.13
CA ILE A 218 8.91 -15.58 6.56
C ILE A 218 9.98 -16.68 6.43
N VAL A 219 11.27 -16.36 6.61
CA VAL A 219 12.36 -17.36 6.48
C VAL A 219 12.16 -18.50 7.48
N GLY A 220 12.18 -19.73 6.98
CA GLY A 220 12.00 -20.93 7.80
C GLY A 220 10.56 -21.19 8.26
N ARG A 221 9.58 -20.39 7.78
CA ARG A 221 8.15 -20.58 8.06
C ARG A 221 7.42 -21.15 6.85
N ASP A 222 6.29 -21.79 7.10
CA ASP A 222 5.38 -22.26 6.05
C ASP A 222 4.51 -21.10 5.54
N ILE A 223 4.73 -20.68 4.29
CA ILE A 223 4.05 -19.52 3.69
C ILE A 223 2.51 -19.68 3.70
N PRO A 224 1.92 -20.81 3.27
CA PRO A 224 0.47 -21.02 3.38
C PRO A 224 -0.07 -20.80 4.78
N SER A 225 0.59 -21.36 5.80
CA SER A 225 0.16 -21.22 7.19
C SER A 225 0.23 -19.77 7.67
N GLU A 226 1.29 -19.03 7.34
CA GLU A 226 1.43 -17.63 7.76
C GLU A 226 0.41 -16.70 7.06
N LEU A 227 0.12 -16.93 5.77
CA LEU A 227 -0.93 -16.20 5.07
C LEU A 227 -2.32 -16.53 5.63
N ALA A 228 -2.58 -17.80 5.97
CA ALA A 228 -3.84 -18.19 6.62
C ALA A 228 -3.99 -17.54 8.00
N ARG A 229 -2.92 -17.49 8.80
CA ARG A 229 -2.90 -16.80 10.11
C ARG A 229 -3.21 -15.31 9.98
N LEU A 230 -2.70 -14.65 8.93
CA LEU A 230 -3.04 -13.25 8.65
C LEU A 230 -4.53 -13.07 8.37
N GLN A 231 -5.13 -13.95 7.55
CA GLN A 231 -6.56 -13.88 7.23
C GLN A 231 -7.44 -14.17 8.46
N VAL A 232 -7.07 -15.14 9.29
CA VAL A 232 -7.77 -15.43 10.56
C VAL A 232 -7.72 -14.21 11.48
N ALA A 233 -6.53 -13.65 11.70
CA ALA A 233 -6.37 -12.45 12.52
C ALA A 233 -7.14 -11.25 11.96
N TRP A 234 -7.21 -11.09 10.63
CA TRP A 234 -8.02 -10.06 9.99
C TRP A 234 -9.51 -10.21 10.33
N LEU A 235 -10.07 -11.41 10.24
CA LEU A 235 -11.47 -11.67 10.59
C LEU A 235 -11.76 -11.39 12.08
N GLU A 236 -10.84 -11.74 12.97
CA GLU A 236 -10.92 -11.38 14.40
C GLU A 236 -10.95 -9.86 14.60
N LEU A 237 -10.08 -9.14 13.89
CA LEU A 237 -9.97 -7.68 13.99
C LEU A 237 -11.21 -6.96 13.43
N LEU A 238 -11.87 -7.52 12.42
CA LEU A 238 -13.16 -7.03 11.92
C LEU A 238 -14.32 -7.27 12.89
N GLY A 239 -14.23 -8.32 13.71
CA GLY A 239 -15.25 -8.69 14.70
C GLY A 239 -15.15 -7.95 16.05
N ARG A 240 -14.21 -7.01 16.19
CA ARG A 240 -14.03 -6.25 17.44
C ARG A 240 -15.21 -5.30 17.70
N THR A 241 -15.57 -5.16 18.97
CA THR A 241 -16.52 -4.14 19.41
C THR A 241 -15.88 -2.74 19.38
N ASP A 242 -16.71 -1.69 19.35
CA ASP A 242 -16.24 -0.30 19.40
C ASP A 242 -15.32 -0.04 20.60
N SER A 243 -15.66 -0.58 21.78
CA SER A 243 -14.82 -0.45 22.98
C SER A 243 -13.48 -1.19 22.87
N LYS A 244 -13.38 -2.25 22.05
CA LYS A 244 -12.09 -2.91 21.79
C LYS A 244 -11.28 -2.16 20.74
N ILE A 245 -11.94 -1.63 19.70
CA ILE A 245 -11.30 -0.75 18.71
C ILE A 245 -10.67 0.46 19.40
N GLU A 246 -11.41 1.15 20.27
CA GLU A 246 -10.91 2.32 20.99
C GLU A 246 -9.71 1.99 21.89
N ARG A 247 -9.77 0.87 22.63
CA ARG A 247 -8.64 0.42 23.45
C ARG A 247 -7.40 0.13 22.61
N ASP A 248 -7.55 -0.61 21.51
CA ASP A 248 -6.44 -0.95 20.61
C ASP A 248 -5.81 0.31 20.00
N ARG A 249 -6.64 1.31 19.65
CA ARG A 249 -6.18 2.61 19.15
C ARG A 249 -5.39 3.39 20.20
N VAL A 250 -5.86 3.42 21.45
CA VAL A 250 -5.12 4.05 22.56
C VAL A 250 -3.77 3.37 22.80
N GLU A 251 -3.73 2.04 22.76
CA GLU A 251 -2.49 1.25 22.88
C GLU A 251 -1.51 1.58 21.74
N LEU A 252 -1.99 1.63 20.49
CA LEU A 252 -1.19 2.02 19.32
C LEU A 252 -0.64 3.44 19.44
N HIS A 253 -1.47 4.40 19.81
CA HIS A 253 -1.07 5.80 19.97
C HIS A 253 -0.03 5.96 21.08
N THR A 254 -0.17 5.20 22.17
CA THR A 254 0.78 5.19 23.29
C THR A 254 2.13 4.62 22.86
N LEU A 255 2.12 3.48 22.14
CA LEU A 255 3.34 2.89 21.58
C LEU A 255 4.04 3.87 20.62
N ILE A 256 3.31 4.45 19.67
CA ILE A 256 3.85 5.45 18.73
C ILE A 256 4.48 6.62 19.48
N ARG A 257 3.83 7.16 20.51
CA ARG A 257 4.38 8.25 21.32
C ARG A 257 5.66 7.86 22.05
N SER A 258 5.78 6.61 22.51
CA SER A 258 6.99 6.12 23.18
C SER A 258 8.17 5.91 22.24
N LEU A 259 7.92 5.69 20.95
CA LEU A 259 8.92 5.41 19.92
C LEU A 259 9.33 6.66 19.13
N GLU A 260 8.47 7.66 19.06
CA GLU A 260 8.74 8.88 18.31
C GLU A 260 9.85 9.68 18.99
N PRO A 261 10.94 9.99 18.28
CA PRO A 261 12.00 10.83 18.82
C PRO A 261 11.46 12.21 19.19
N ALA A 262 11.97 12.77 20.29
CA ALA A 262 11.67 14.13 20.72
C ALA A 262 12.11 15.20 19.70
#